data_AF-A0A4Y7UA45-F1
#
_entry.id   AF-A0A4Y7UA45-F1
#
_cell.length_a   1.000
_cell.length_b   1.000
_cell.length_c   1.000
_cell.angle_alpha   90.00
_cell.angle_beta   90.00
_cell.angle_gamma   90.00
#
_symmetry.space_group_name_H-M   'P 1'
#
loop_
_entity.id
_entity.type
_entity.pdbx_description
1 polymer ?
#
loop_
_entity_poly.entity_id
_entity_poly.type
_entity_poly.pdbx_seq_one_letter_code
_entity_poly.pdbx_strand_id
1 'polypeptide(L)' 'MENRKPVSFTLLVVAIILGVTLFKQFDFKTLRFEQPALAVIYLIVFVVCVYFLIKRPKNQSEK' A
#
# COMPACT_ATOMS: atom_id res chain seq x y z
N MET A 1 25.35 8.01 9.13
CA MET A 1 24.02 7.36 9.23
C MET A 1 23.64 6.94 7.82
N GLU A 2 23.59 5.64 7.56
CA GLU A 2 23.45 5.09 6.20
C GLU A 2 22.04 5.41 5.62
N ASN A 3 22.01 6.26 4.59
CA ASN A 3 20.83 6.78 3.90
C ASN A 3 20.14 5.73 2.99
N ARG A 4 19.75 4.58 3.55
CA ARG A 4 18.89 3.61 2.84
C ARG A 4 17.48 3.78 3.39
N LYS A 5 16.50 3.96 2.49
CA LYS A 5 15.02 3.84 2.65
C LYS A 5 14.13 5.04 2.24
N PRO A 6 14.52 6.00 1.36
CA PRO A 6 13.53 6.97 0.87
C PRO A 6 12.37 6.28 0.13
N VAL A 7 12.65 5.18 -0.58
CA VAL A 7 11.63 4.38 -1.28
C VAL A 7 10.65 3.72 -0.32
N SER A 8 11.10 3.18 0.82
CA SER A 8 10.20 2.56 1.80
C SER A 8 9.29 3.58 2.47
N PHE A 9 9.77 4.82 2.67
CA PHE A 9 8.95 5.91 3.19
C PHE A 9 7.85 6.31 2.19
N THR A 10 8.20 6.48 0.90
CA THR A 10 7.20 6.77 -0.14
C THR A 10 6.17 5.65 -0.27
N LEU A 11 6.59 4.39 -0.28
CA LEU A 11 5.67 3.23 -0.32
C LEU A 11 4.75 3.18 0.90
N LEU A 12 5.25 3.51 2.09
CA LEU A 12 4.44 3.60 3.31
C LEU A 12 3.37 4.70 3.19
N VAL A 13 3.75 5.89 2.73
CA VAL A 13 2.81 7.01 2.54
C VAL A 13 1.74 6.64 1.51
N VAL A 14 2.12 6.07 0.37
CA VAL A 14 1.18 5.61 -0.67
C VAL A 14 0.24 4.53 -0.14
N ALA A 15 0.77 3.55 0.61
CA ALA A 15 -0.04 2.52 1.23
C ALA A 15 -1.08 3.12 2.19
N ILE A 16 -0.70 4.05 3.06
CA ILE A 16 -1.64 4.72 3.98
C ILE A 16 -2.73 5.46 3.21
N ILE A 17 -2.37 6.25 2.20
CA ILE A 17 -3.34 7.01 1.39
C ILE A 17 -4.34 6.08 0.69
N LEU A 18 -3.84 5.03 0.03
CA LEU A 18 -4.70 4.07 -0.67
C LEU A 18 -5.58 3.27 0.30
N GLY A 19 -5.04 2.87 1.45
CA GLY A 19 -5.79 2.17 2.49
C GLY A 19 -6.94 3.02 3.03
N VAL A 20 -6.69 4.30 3.33
CA VAL A 20 -7.74 5.24 3.78
C VAL A 20 -8.76 5.50 2.66
N THR A 21 -8.30 5.67 1.41
CA THR A 21 -9.18 5.91 0.27
C THR A 21 -10.13 4.73 0.04
N LEU A 22 -9.60 3.51 0.00
CA LEU A 22 -10.40 2.29 -0.15
C LEU A 22 -11.39 2.13 1.01
N PHE A 23 -10.96 2.38 2.25
CA PHE A 23 -11.85 2.29 3.41
C PHE A 23 -13.01 3.31 3.36
N LYS A 24 -12.74 4.53 2.89
CA LYS A 24 -13.76 5.59 2.78
C LYS A 24 -14.70 5.40 1.59
N GLN A 25 -14.22 4.86 0.47
CA GLN A 25 -15.02 4.62 -0.74
C GLN A 25 -15.83 3.33 -0.67
N PHE A 26 -15.57 2.46 0.31
CA PHE A 26 -16.31 1.22 0.49
C PHE A 26 -17.63 1.50 1.23
N ASP A 27 -18.75 1.26 0.55
CA ASP A 27 -20.06 1.29 1.16
C ASP A 27 -20.34 -0.05 1.85
N PHE A 28 -20.26 -0.05 3.18
CA PHE A 28 -20.54 -1.23 4.01
C PHE A 28 -22.01 -1.67 3.98
N LYS A 29 -22.94 -0.83 3.54
CA LYS A 29 -24.36 -1.21 3.41
C LYS A 29 -24.62 -2.02 2.14
N THR A 30 -24.04 -1.59 1.03
CA THR A 30 -24.23 -2.24 -0.29
C THR A 30 -23.10 -3.19 -0.67
N LEU A 31 -22.02 -3.23 0.13
CA LEU A 31 -20.80 -4.01 -0.09
C LEU A 31 -20.13 -3.70 -1.44
N ARG A 32 -20.18 -2.44 -1.85
CA ARG A 32 -19.67 -1.97 -3.14
C ARG A 32 -18.82 -0.72 -2.96
N PHE A 33 -17.90 -0.53 -3.88
CA PHE A 33 -17.20 0.74 -4.03
C PHE A 33 -18.00 1.66 -4.94
N GLU A 34 -17.96 2.97 -4.68
CA GLU A 34 -18.55 3.98 -5.57
C GLU A 34 -18.04 3.85 -7.01
N GLN A 35 -16.74 3.56 -7.17
CA GLN A 35 -16.08 3.36 -8.46
C GLN A 35 -15.38 2.00 -8.48
N PRO A 36 -16.08 0.90 -8.83
CA PRO A 36 -15.55 -0.45 -8.69
C PRO A 36 -14.31 -0.71 -9.53
N ALA A 37 -14.24 -0.18 -10.76
CA ALA A 37 -13.07 -0.33 -11.62
C ALA A 37 -11.82 0.36 -11.03
N LEU A 38 -11.99 1.58 -10.52
CA LEU A 38 -10.88 2.34 -9.90
C LEU A 38 -10.45 1.71 -8.57
N ALA A 39 -11.40 1.24 -7.77
CA ALA A 39 -11.14 0.56 -6.52
C ALA A 39 -10.32 -0.72 -6.72
N VAL A 40 -10.58 -1.48 -7.79
CA VAL A 40 -9.75 -2.66 -8.13
C VAL A 40 -8.30 -2.25 -8.41
N ILE A 41 -8.08 -1.18 -9.18
CA ILE A 41 -6.73 -0.68 -9.48
C ILE A 41 -6.03 -0.25 -8.18
N TYR A 42 -6.71 0.54 -7.34
CA TYR A 42 -6.17 0.98 -6.06
C TYR A 42 -5.87 -0.18 -5.11
N LEU A 43 -6.71 -1.21 -5.10
CA LEU A 43 -6.52 -2.40 -4.29
C LEU A 43 -5.30 -3.21 -4.77
N ILE A 44 -5.12 -3.38 -6.09
CA ILE A 44 -3.93 -4.04 -6.64
C ILE A 44 -2.66 -3.27 -6.25
N VAL A 45 -2.64 -1.95 -6.46
CA VAL A 45 -1.48 -1.11 -6.13
C VAL A 45 -1.20 -1.14 -4.61
N PHE A 46 -2.24 -1.07 -3.78
CA PHE A 46 -2.14 -1.16 -2.33
C PHE A 46 -1.53 -2.49 -1.89
N VAL A 47 -2.04 -3.63 -2.40
CA VAL A 47 -1.50 -4.97 -2.09
C VAL A 47 -0.04 -5.08 -2.51
N VAL A 48 0.34 -4.58 -3.69
CA VAL A 48 1.73 -4.57 -4.14
C VAL A 48 2.61 -3.72 -3.21
N CYS A 49 2.17 -2.51 -2.86
CA CYS A 49 2.92 -1.64 -1.94
C CYS A 49 3.12 -2.31 -0.57
N VAL A 50 2.06 -2.88 0.00
CA VAL A 50 2.10 -3.59 1.28
C VAL A 50 3.00 -4.83 1.19
N TYR A 51 2.93 -5.59 0.10
CA TYR A 51 3.81 -6.74 -0.13
C TYR A 51 5.28 -6.33 -0.12
N PHE A 52 5.67 -5.29 -0.85
CA PHE A 52 7.04 -4.78 -0.86
C PHE A 52 7.47 -4.19 0.48
N LEU A 53 6.54 -3.61 1.24
CA LEU A 53 6.83 -3.03 2.56
C LEU A 53 7.06 -4.11 3.63
N ILE A 54 6.26 -5.20 3.60
CA ILE A 54 6.37 -6.32 4.55
C ILE A 54 7.51 -7.26 4.17
N LYS A 55 7.78 -7.43 2.86
CA LYS A 55 8.89 -8.25 2.37
C LYS A 55 10.22 -7.62 2.80
N ARG A 56 10.72 -8.07 3.95
CA ARG A 56 12.06 -7.71 4.43
C ARG A 56 13.08 -8.03 3.35
N PRO A 57 13.95 -7.09 2.94
CA PRO A 57 15.05 -7.40 2.06
C PRO A 57 15.95 -8.42 2.78
N LYS A 58 16.18 -9.59 2.17
CA LYS A 58 16.92 -10.70 2.78
C LYS A 58 18.39 -10.37 3.13
N ASN A 59 18.92 -9.22 2.71
CA ASN A 59 20.36 -8.93 2.79
C ASN A 59 20.67 -7.62 3.52
N GLN A 60 20.42 -7.59 4.83
CA GLN A 60 21.13 -6.66 5.72
C GLN A 60 21.54 -7.38 7.03
N SER A 61 22.03 -8.61 6.88
CA SER A 61 22.76 -9.36 7.91
C SER A 61 24.13 -9.82 7.40
N GLU A 62 24.70 -9.08 6.44
CA GLU A 62 26.12 -9.19 6.08
C GLU A 62 26.64 -7.78 5.82
N LYS A 63 27.05 -7.11 6.90
CA LYS A 63 28.24 -6.26 7.02
C LYS A 63 28.28 -5.65 8.41
#